data_AF-A0A4V1FXL9-F1
#
_entry.id   AF-A0A4V1FXL9-F1
#
_cell.length_a   1.000
_cell.length_b   1.000
_cell.length_c   1.000
_cell.angle_alpha   90.00
_cell.angle_beta   90.00
_cell.angle_gamma   90.00
#
_symmetry.space_group_name_H-M   'P 1'
#
loop_
_entity.id
_entity.type
_entity.pdbx_description
1 polymer ?
#
loop_
_entity_poly.entity_id
_entity_poly.type
_entity_poly.pdbx_seq_one_letter_code
_entity_poly.pdbx_strand_id
1 'polypeptide(L)'
;MQRRTLLTIAISVTLLISATGAATAQTADGPPDDLPDPVPEFVSDILGTISDFVNGALEALGEVVRGLTPGGDAGAPNGDSS
;
A
#
# COMPACT_ATOMS: atom_id res chain seq x y z
N MET A 1 23.92 -19.02 6.38
CA MET A 1 23.67 -18.27 7.63
C MET A 1 23.00 -16.91 7.38
N GLN A 2 23.40 -16.10 6.38
CA GLN A 2 22.84 -14.76 6.11
C GLN A 2 21.33 -14.69 5.79
N ARG A 3 20.76 -15.66 5.07
CA ARG A 3 19.32 -15.65 4.71
C ARG A 3 18.38 -15.80 5.91
N ARG A 4 18.86 -16.42 7.01
CA ARG A 4 18.08 -16.55 8.25
C ARG A 4 18.09 -15.24 9.04
N THR A 5 19.22 -14.54 9.09
CA THR A 5 19.37 -13.25 9.78
C THR A 5 18.49 -12.15 9.15
N LEU A 6 18.40 -12.13 7.82
CA LEU A 6 17.56 -11.16 7.09
C LEU A 6 16.06 -11.39 7.35
N LEU A 7 15.64 -12.66 7.47
CA LEU A 7 14.23 -13.03 7.70
C LEU A 7 13.79 -12.73 9.14
N THR A 8 14.70 -12.83 10.13
CA THR A 8 14.39 -12.47 11.52
C THR A 8 14.17 -10.96 11.70
N ILE A 9 14.96 -10.11 11.02
CA ILE A 9 14.79 -8.65 11.07
C ILE A 9 13.42 -8.23 10.50
N ALA A 10 13.00 -8.84 9.39
CA ALA A 10 11.73 -8.52 8.74
C ALA A 10 10.50 -8.84 9.64
N ILE A 11 10.53 -9.94 10.38
CA ILE A 11 9.43 -10.35 11.27
C ILE A 11 9.32 -9.45 12.51
N SER A 12 10.45 -8.96 13.02
CA SER A 12 10.46 -8.10 14.22
C SER A 12 9.89 -6.70 13.97
N VAL A 13 10.01 -6.17 12.75
CA VAL A 13 9.46 -4.84 12.39
C VAL A 13 7.93 -4.84 12.39
N THR A 14 7.29 -5.97 12.05
CA THR A 14 5.83 -6.04 11.94
C THR A 14 5.12 -6.05 13.31
N LEU A 15 5.78 -6.50 14.38
CA LEU A 15 5.14 -6.65 15.71
C LEU A 15 5.14 -5.35 16.55
N LEU A 16 5.85 -4.31 16.12
CA LEU A 16 6.08 -3.10 16.93
C LEU A 16 4.97 -2.02 16.79
N ILE A 17 3.84 -2.34 16.16
CA ILE A 17 2.80 -1.35 15.79
C ILE A 17 1.46 -1.67 16.47
N SER A 18 1.45 -1.91 17.78
CA SER A 18 0.19 -2.16 18.51
C SER A 18 0.23 -1.63 19.94
N ALA A 19 0.53 -0.35 20.11
CA ALA A 19 0.25 0.34 21.35
C ALA A 19 -0.10 1.79 21.03
N THR A 20 -1.40 2.12 20.99
CA THR A 20 -2.01 3.32 21.59
C THR A 20 -3.46 3.46 21.13
N GLY A 21 -4.39 3.65 22.08
CA GLY A 21 -5.65 4.33 21.78
C GLY A 21 -6.91 3.70 22.38
N ALA A 22 -7.01 3.59 23.71
CA ALA A 22 -8.33 3.58 24.35
C ALA A 22 -8.87 5.02 24.28
N ALA A 23 -9.55 5.37 23.19
CA ALA A 23 -10.24 6.64 23.06
C ALA A 23 -11.53 6.57 23.88
N THR A 24 -11.57 7.29 25.00
CA THR A 24 -12.83 7.58 25.69
C THR A 24 -13.70 8.40 24.75
N ALA A 25 -14.89 7.91 24.41
CA ALA A 25 -15.84 8.65 23.60
C ALA A 25 -16.28 9.92 24.37
N GLN A 26 -15.62 11.04 24.08
CA GLN A 26 -16.09 12.37 24.45
C GLN A 26 -17.36 12.63 23.65
N THR A 27 -18.42 13.10 24.32
CA THR A 27 -19.63 13.61 23.68
C THR A 27 -19.20 14.58 22.58
N ALA A 28 -19.41 14.19 21.32
CA ALA A 28 -18.92 14.95 20.18
C ALA A 28 -19.71 16.27 20.10
N ASP A 29 -19.05 17.37 20.45
CA ASP A 29 -19.40 18.66 19.87
C ASP A 29 -19.42 18.47 18.34
N GLY A 30 -20.42 19.08 17.69
CA GLY A 30 -20.56 19.00 16.24
C GLY A 30 -19.26 19.42 15.53
N PRO A 31 -19.10 19.06 14.24
CA PRO A 31 -17.95 19.52 13.47
C PRO A 31 -17.77 21.02 13.68
N PRO A 32 -16.54 21.51 13.92
CA PRO A 32 -16.31 22.93 14.13
C PRO A 32 -16.97 23.74 13.01
N ASP A 33 -17.67 24.82 13.38
CA ASP A 33 -18.38 25.69 12.43
C ASP A 33 -17.45 26.28 11.36
N ASP A 34 -16.15 26.37 11.67
CA ASP A 34 -15.11 26.85 10.77
C ASP A 34 -14.41 25.70 10.03
N LEU A 35 -14.17 25.91 8.74
CA LEU A 35 -13.31 25.03 7.95
C LEU A 35 -11.85 25.16 8.45
N PRO A 36 -11.11 24.05 8.51
CA PRO A 36 -9.69 24.10 8.81
C PRO A 36 -8.96 24.94 7.76
N ASP A 37 -7.87 25.57 8.20
CA ASP A 37 -6.99 26.29 7.29
C ASP A 37 -6.50 25.38 6.14
N PRO A 38 -6.23 25.96 4.95
CA PRO A 38 -5.67 25.22 3.84
C PRO A 38 -4.40 24.46 4.25
N VAL A 39 -4.33 23.20 3.84
CA VAL A 39 -3.15 22.38 4.10
C VAL A 39 -1.94 23.02 3.41
N PRO A 40 -0.79 23.14 4.09
CA PRO A 40 0.40 23.71 3.50
C PRO A 40 0.92 22.90 2.29
N GLU A 41 1.53 23.60 1.32
CA GLU A 41 2.02 23.02 0.07
C GLU A 41 2.99 21.84 0.26
N PHE A 42 3.81 21.87 1.32
CA PHE A 42 4.78 20.80 1.59
C PHE A 42 4.12 19.42 1.76
N VAL A 43 2.85 19.35 2.21
CA VAL A 43 2.13 18.08 2.36
C VAL A 43 1.77 17.52 0.99
N SER A 44 1.39 18.38 0.05
CA SER A 44 1.16 18.00 -1.35
C SER A 44 2.44 17.43 -1.97
N ASP A 45 3.59 18.08 -1.73
CA ASP A 45 4.89 17.61 -2.22
C ASP A 45 5.28 16.24 -1.63
N ILE A 46 5.04 16.04 -0.33
CA ILE A 46 5.29 14.75 0.33
C ILE A 46 4.37 13.67 -0.24
N LEU A 47 3.07 13.95 -0.39
CA LEU A 47 2.11 13.00 -0.94
C LEU A 47 2.43 12.64 -2.39
N GLY A 48 2.92 13.62 -3.19
CA GLY A 48 3.44 13.38 -4.53
C GLY A 48 4.63 12.41 -4.52
N THR A 49 5.62 12.67 -3.66
CA THR A 49 6.81 11.82 -3.53
C THR A 49 6.46 10.39 -3.11
N ILE A 50 5.52 10.22 -2.18
CA ILE A 50 5.03 8.91 -1.74
C ILE A 50 4.31 8.20 -2.89
N SER A 51 3.44 8.92 -3.62
CA SER A 51 2.72 8.38 -4.77
C SER A 51 3.69 7.86 -5.83
N ASP A 52 4.71 8.63 -6.19
CA ASP A 52 5.71 8.23 -7.18
C ASP A 52 6.49 6.98 -6.74
N PHE A 53 6.88 6.92 -5.46
CA PHE A 53 7.53 5.75 -4.90
C PHE A 53 6.64 4.50 -4.97
N VAL A 54 5.37 4.61 -4.57
CA VAL A 54 4.43 3.48 -4.59
C VAL A 54 4.17 3.00 -6.03
N ASN A 55 3.98 3.92 -6.98
CA ASN A 55 3.79 3.56 -8.39
C ASN A 55 5.01 2.81 -8.96
N GLY A 56 6.22 3.31 -8.71
CA GLY A 56 7.44 2.61 -9.14
C GLY A 56 7.60 1.23 -8.50
N ALA A 57 7.23 1.09 -7.21
CA ALA A 57 7.26 -0.21 -6.54
C ALA A 57 6.23 -1.19 -7.13
N LEU A 58 5.04 -0.72 -7.50
CA LEU A 58 4.00 -1.53 -8.14
C LEU A 58 4.41 -1.99 -9.55
N GLU A 59 5.04 -1.12 -10.34
CA GLU A 59 5.59 -1.50 -11.65
C GLU A 59 6.65 -2.59 -11.53
N ALA A 60 7.61 -2.42 -10.61
CA ALA A 60 8.65 -3.41 -10.35
C ALA A 60 8.05 -4.75 -9.89
N LEU A 61 7.05 -4.72 -9.01
CA LEU A 61 6.35 -5.91 -8.57
C LEU A 61 5.58 -6.58 -9.72
N GLY A 62 4.90 -5.79 -10.57
CA GLY A 62 4.19 -6.28 -11.74
C GLY A 62 5.10 -7.01 -12.73
N GLU A 63 6.31 -6.49 -12.95
CA GLU A 63 7.34 -7.15 -13.77
C GLU A 63 7.78 -8.50 -13.18
N VAL A 64 8.07 -8.53 -11.87
CA VAL A 64 8.43 -9.78 -11.18
C VAL A 64 7.30 -10.80 -11.28
N VAL A 65 6.05 -10.39 -11.05
CA VAL A 65 4.89 -11.27 -11.16
C VAL A 65 4.74 -11.78 -12.58
N ARG A 66 4.84 -10.95 -13.63
CA ARG A 66 4.81 -11.39 -15.03
C ARG A 66 5.91 -12.39 -15.38
N GLY A 67 7.10 -12.23 -14.82
CA GLY A 67 8.18 -13.21 -14.97
C GLY A 67 7.85 -14.56 -14.34
N LEU A 68 7.15 -14.56 -13.20
CA LEU A 68 6.74 -15.77 -12.48
C LEU A 68 5.44 -16.39 -13.02
N THR A 69 4.58 -15.58 -13.63
CA THR A 69 3.34 -15.98 -14.28
C THR A 69 3.40 -15.58 -15.75
N PRO A 70 4.20 -16.28 -16.59
CA PRO A 70 4.16 -16.06 -18.02
C PRO A 70 2.73 -16.30 -18.46
N GLY A 71 2.05 -15.25 -18.93
CA GLY A 71 0.70 -15.38 -19.44
C GLY A 71 0.72 -16.40 -20.58
N GLY A 72 0.18 -17.59 -20.33
CA GLY A 72 -0.31 -18.43 -21.41
C GLY A 72 -1.49 -17.71 -22.03
N ASP A 73 -1.48 -17.58 -23.36
CA ASP A 73 -2.63 -17.13 -24.14
C ASP A 73 -3.90 -17.79 -23.59
N ALA A 74 -4.73 -17.04 -22.88
CA ALA A 74 -6.16 -17.34 -22.77
C ALA A 74 -6.84 -16.99 -24.11
N GLY A 75 -6.25 -17.48 -25.20
CA GLY A 75 -6.81 -17.54 -26.53
C GLY A 75 -7.18 -18.99 -26.80
N ALA A 76 -8.30 -19.43 -26.25
CA ALA A 76 -9.00 -20.58 -26.79
C ALA A 76 -10.22 -20.07 -27.56
N PRO A 77 -10.12 -19.78 -28.88
CA PRO A 77 -11.28 -19.82 -29.75
C PRO A 77 -11.63 -21.30 -29.98
N ASN A 78 -12.37 -21.89 -29.05
CA ASN A 78 -13.16 -23.08 -29.39
C ASN A 78 -14.46 -22.50 -29.96
N GLY A 79 -14.57 -22.29 -31.27
CA GLY A 79 -14.53 -23.37 -32.25
C GLY A 79 -15.92 -23.97 -32.26
N ASP A 80 -16.68 -23.64 -33.31
CA ASP A 80 -18.05 -24.08 -33.51
C ASP A 80 -18.22 -25.59 -33.23
N SER A 81 -19.37 -25.95 -32.69
CA SER A 81 -19.88 -27.31 -32.80
C SER A 81 -21.16 -27.20 -33.63
N SER A 82 -20.99 -27.44 -34.94
CA SER A 82 -22.06 -27.72 -35.90
C SER A 82 -22.94 -28.92 -35.48
#